data_AF-X8IZD5-F1
#
_entry.id   AF-X8IZD5-F1
#
_cell.length_a   1.000
_cell.length_b   1.000
_cell.length_c   1.000
_cell.angle_alpha   90.00
_cell.angle_beta   90.00
_cell.angle_gamma   90.00
#
_symmetry.space_group_name_H-M   'P 1'
#
loop_
_entity.id
_entity.type
_entity.pdbx_description
1 polymer ?
#
loop_
_entity_poly.entity_id
_entity_poly.type
_entity_poly.pdbx_seq_one_letter_code
_entity_poly.pdbx_strand_id
1 'polypeptide(L)'
;MSGSYSNLAALGGGRYIFAWQSRGAVNLTPDSWLGDGFTQASPRWLNHNVAIATMNAKNKLAGSQAISTVGAASGDDQVKWLTKVKGIDHRNVRVAAAGSGQLAVVTWEELTNPTCEPVPLSCTGTFSGTYAQLVDATGTGSTVGNPVNLGKGVTVSGDMVTIGTKVCWPFVKQTWDMSRGQVERNRCHQDVFRMLVHCIVVV
;
A
#
# COMPACT_ATOMS: atom_id res chain seq x y z
N MET A 1 -10.10 -0.08 14.19
CA MET A 1 -9.54 0.23 12.85
C MET A 1 -8.06 0.56 12.94
N SER A 2 -7.19 -0.44 13.01
CA SER A 2 -5.75 -0.23 12.81
C SER A 2 -5.49 -0.46 11.33
N GLY A 3 -5.47 0.61 10.52
CA GLY A 3 -4.86 0.52 9.20
C GLY A 3 -3.41 0.12 9.43
N SER A 4 -3.02 -1.07 8.97
CA SER A 4 -1.62 -1.49 9.05
C SER A 4 -0.83 -0.54 8.15
N TYR A 5 -0.31 0.55 8.71
CA TYR A 5 0.62 1.45 8.03
C TYR A 5 1.82 0.60 7.65
N SER A 6 1.81 0.12 6.42
CA SER A 6 2.59 -1.07 6.10
C SER A 6 4.06 -0.70 5.98
N ASN A 7 4.37 0.53 5.54
CA ASN A 7 5.74 0.96 5.26
C ASN A 7 5.92 2.47 5.46
N LEU A 8 7.06 2.87 6.03
CA LEU A 8 7.50 4.25 6.27
C LEU A 8 8.88 4.45 5.64
N ALA A 9 9.06 5.52 4.87
CA ALA A 9 10.35 5.91 4.32
C ALA A 9 10.77 7.28 4.86
N ALA A 10 12.02 7.37 5.33
CA ALA A 10 12.67 8.63 5.68
C ALA A 10 13.19 9.33 4.41
N LEU A 11 13.02 10.64 4.36
CA LEU A 11 13.41 11.51 3.25
C LEU A 11 14.40 12.56 3.72
N GLY A 12 14.98 13.31 2.78
CA GLY A 12 15.88 14.42 3.10
C GLY A 12 15.21 15.47 3.99
N GLY A 13 15.97 16.08 4.89
CA GLY A 13 15.47 17.19 5.73
C GLY A 13 14.51 16.78 6.85
N GLY A 14 14.56 15.53 7.33
CA GLY A 14 13.74 15.08 8.47
C GLY A 14 12.27 14.85 8.14
N ARG A 15 11.97 14.64 6.86
CA ARG A 15 10.62 14.39 6.34
C ARG A 15 10.40 12.89 6.16
N TYR A 16 9.13 12.49 6.12
CA TYR A 16 8.75 11.09 5.98
C TYR A 16 7.55 10.93 5.06
N ILE A 17 7.44 9.75 4.45
CA ILE A 17 6.25 9.32 3.72
C ILE A 17 5.86 7.92 4.19
N PHE A 18 4.56 7.71 4.38
CA PHE A 18 4.00 6.41 4.66
C PHE A 18 2.99 6.05 3.57
N ALA A 19 2.96 4.78 3.21
CA ALA A 19 2.04 4.23 2.22
C ALA A 19 1.37 2.98 2.76
N TRP A 20 0.08 2.81 2.46
CA TRP A 20 -0.68 1.66 2.92
C TRP A 20 -1.83 1.34 1.97
N GLN A 21 -2.29 0.09 2.05
CA GLN A 21 -3.54 -0.34 1.43
C GLN A 21 -4.71 -0.06 2.37
N SER A 22 -5.82 0.44 1.85
CA SER A 22 -7.03 0.70 2.64
C SER A 22 -8.31 0.56 1.82
N ARG A 23 -9.37 0.10 2.48
CA ARG A 23 -10.75 0.05 1.96
C ARG A 23 -11.49 1.38 2.14
N GLY A 24 -10.84 2.37 2.74
CA GLY A 24 -11.47 3.64 3.14
C GLY A 24 -12.44 3.47 4.31
N ALA A 25 -12.92 4.60 4.83
CA ALA A 25 -13.79 4.66 6.00
C ALA A 25 -14.95 5.65 5.79
N VAL A 26 -16.17 5.14 5.94
CA VAL A 26 -17.43 5.90 5.90
C VAL A 26 -18.33 5.47 7.05
N ASN A 27 -19.36 6.27 7.34
CA ASN A 27 -20.39 5.96 8.35
C ASN A 27 -19.78 5.65 9.73
N LEU A 28 -19.12 6.65 10.32
CA LEU A 28 -18.55 6.54 11.65
C LEU A 28 -19.67 6.50 12.68
N THR A 29 -19.78 5.39 13.40
CA THR A 29 -20.84 5.16 14.40
C THR A 29 -20.23 4.71 15.73
N PRO A 30 -20.96 4.85 16.85
CA PRO A 30 -20.49 4.31 18.12
C PRO A 30 -20.25 2.80 18.00
N ASP A 31 -19.15 2.32 18.55
CA ASP A 31 -18.89 0.89 18.72
C ASP A 31 -19.44 0.45 20.09
N SER A 32 -20.71 0.07 20.11
CA SER A 32 -21.39 -0.36 21.35
C SER A 32 -20.80 -1.64 21.95
N TRP A 33 -20.02 -2.40 21.18
CA TRP A 33 -19.39 -3.63 21.67
C TRP A 33 -18.12 -3.33 22.47
N LEU A 34 -17.31 -2.37 22.02
CA LEU A 34 -16.13 -1.89 22.76
C LEU A 34 -16.48 -0.87 23.85
N GLY A 35 -17.66 -0.25 23.77
CA GLY A 35 -18.18 0.69 24.76
C GLY A 35 -17.93 2.15 24.41
N ASP A 36 -18.20 3.03 25.37
CA ASP A 36 -18.17 4.47 25.16
C ASP A 36 -16.77 4.97 24.76
N GLY A 37 -16.74 5.87 23.77
CA GLY A 37 -15.51 6.45 23.22
C GLY A 37 -14.92 5.67 22.04
N PHE A 38 -15.38 4.46 21.77
CA PHE A 38 -14.97 3.71 20.58
C PHE A 38 -15.86 4.01 19.37
N THR A 39 -15.24 4.12 18.20
CA THR A 39 -15.92 4.37 16.93
C THR A 39 -15.64 3.23 15.97
N GLN A 40 -16.69 2.71 15.34
CA GLN A 40 -16.61 1.80 14.21
C GLN A 40 -16.92 2.56 12.92
N ALA A 41 -16.46 2.04 11.78
CA ALA A 41 -16.82 2.58 10.48
C ALA A 41 -17.06 1.45 9.46
N SER A 42 -17.74 1.78 8.37
CA SER A 42 -17.97 0.89 7.24
C SER A 42 -16.88 1.09 6.18
N PRO A 43 -16.48 0.03 5.44
CA PRO A 43 -15.54 0.19 4.34
C PRO A 43 -16.17 1.00 3.20
N ARG A 44 -15.43 1.97 2.66
CA ARG A 44 -15.86 2.73 1.48
C ARG A 44 -15.89 1.86 0.22
N TRP A 45 -14.93 0.94 0.12
CA TRP A 45 -14.78 -0.04 -0.96
C TRP A 45 -14.55 -1.43 -0.38
N LEU A 46 -15.00 -2.46 -1.09
CA LEU A 46 -14.65 -3.84 -0.74
C LEU A 46 -13.21 -4.19 -1.16
N ASN A 47 -12.72 -3.60 -2.25
CA ASN A 47 -11.32 -3.70 -2.66
C ASN A 47 -10.46 -2.66 -1.93
N HIS A 48 -9.17 -2.95 -1.81
CA HIS A 48 -8.19 -2.03 -1.28
C HIS A 48 -7.70 -1.08 -2.38
N ASN A 49 -7.44 0.16 -1.97
CA ASN A 49 -6.77 1.19 -2.74
C ASN A 49 -5.49 1.62 -2.03
N VAL A 50 -4.58 2.26 -2.77
CA VAL A 50 -3.30 2.74 -2.25
C VAL A 50 -3.46 4.16 -1.74
N ALA A 51 -3.10 4.36 -0.48
CA ALA A 51 -3.07 5.67 0.18
C ALA A 51 -1.66 6.04 0.60
N ILE A 52 -1.40 7.34 0.66
CA ILE A 52 -0.18 7.93 1.19
C ILE A 52 -0.51 9.06 2.16
N ALA A 53 0.45 9.36 3.01
CA ALA A 53 0.55 10.66 3.63
C ALA A 53 2.00 10.93 4.02
N THR A 54 2.27 12.21 4.26
CA THR A 54 3.60 12.74 4.42
C THR A 54 3.72 13.43 5.77
N MET A 55 4.94 13.48 6.29
CA MET A 55 5.27 14.14 7.55
C MET A 55 6.34 15.20 7.28
N ASN A 56 6.10 16.40 7.80
CA ASN A 56 7.07 17.50 7.74
C ASN A 56 8.15 17.35 8.84
N ALA A 57 7.85 16.56 9.87
CA ALA A 57 8.76 16.16 10.94
C ALA A 57 8.26 14.86 11.56
N LYS A 58 9.09 14.17 12.35
CA LYS A 58 8.74 12.89 13.01
C LYS A 58 7.41 12.90 13.79
N ASN A 59 7.00 14.06 14.30
CA ASN A 59 5.78 14.23 15.10
C ASN A 59 4.73 15.15 14.43
N LYS A 60 4.87 15.47 13.13
CA LYS A 60 4.00 16.42 12.44
C LYS A 60 3.63 15.95 11.04
N LEU A 61 2.38 15.58 10.85
CA LEU A 61 1.79 15.34 9.52
C LEU A 61 1.82 16.63 8.69
N ALA A 62 2.01 16.48 7.38
CA ALA A 62 2.04 17.60 6.45
C ALA A 62 0.63 18.12 6.07
N GLY A 63 -0.40 17.31 6.31
CA GLY A 63 -1.80 17.67 6.11
C GLY A 63 -2.70 17.21 7.27
N SER A 64 -4.00 17.35 7.09
CA SER A 64 -5.01 16.95 8.08
C SER A 64 -5.04 15.43 8.30
N GLN A 65 -5.35 15.01 9.52
CA GLN A 65 -5.44 13.60 9.89
C GLN A 65 -6.84 13.03 9.60
N ALA A 66 -6.93 11.71 9.45
CA ALA A 66 -8.23 11.04 9.48
C ALA A 66 -9.02 11.33 10.74
N ILE A 67 -10.32 11.55 10.56
CA ILE A 67 -11.22 11.88 11.67
C ILE A 67 -11.84 10.61 12.23
N SER A 68 -12.21 10.67 13.50
CA SER A 68 -12.92 9.60 14.20
C SER A 68 -14.17 10.15 14.89
N THR A 69 -14.73 11.22 14.33
CA THR A 69 -15.91 11.87 14.88
C THR A 69 -17.14 11.01 14.63
N VAL A 70 -17.75 10.52 15.72
CA VAL A 70 -19.00 9.77 15.68
C VAL A 70 -20.09 10.58 14.97
N GLY A 71 -20.81 9.93 14.05
CA GLY A 71 -21.84 10.55 13.22
C GLY A 71 -21.32 11.15 11.91
N ALA A 72 -20.01 11.22 11.70
CA ALA A 72 -19.48 11.70 10.42
C ALA A 72 -19.72 10.68 9.29
N ALA A 73 -20.20 11.19 8.15
CA ALA A 73 -20.45 10.38 6.96
C ALA A 73 -19.15 9.85 6.32
N SER A 74 -18.06 10.63 6.42
CA SER A 74 -16.74 10.30 5.86
C SER A 74 -15.66 10.41 6.93
N GLY A 75 -14.76 9.42 7.00
CA GLY A 75 -13.58 9.44 7.87
C GLY A 75 -12.27 9.70 7.14
N ASP A 76 -12.27 9.64 5.82
CA ASP A 76 -11.06 9.51 5.00
C ASP A 76 -10.94 10.57 3.88
N ASP A 77 -11.76 11.63 3.89
CA ASP A 77 -11.75 12.67 2.84
C ASP A 77 -10.41 13.40 2.73
N GLN A 78 -9.71 13.57 3.85
CA GLN A 78 -8.36 14.13 3.91
C GLN A 78 -7.24 13.15 3.56
N VAL A 79 -7.52 11.86 3.39
CA VAL A 79 -6.50 10.88 2.98
C VAL A 79 -6.13 11.11 1.53
N LYS A 80 -4.82 11.19 1.23
CA LYS A 80 -4.33 11.25 -0.14
C LYS A 80 -4.29 9.84 -0.72
N TRP A 81 -5.10 9.61 -1.74
CA TRP A 81 -5.16 8.34 -2.44
C TRP A 81 -4.35 8.39 -3.74
N LEU A 82 -3.50 7.40 -3.97
CA LEU A 82 -2.84 7.18 -5.26
C LEU A 82 -3.78 6.44 -6.22
N THR A 83 -4.62 5.56 -5.69
CA THR A 83 -5.64 4.84 -6.47
C THR A 83 -7.02 5.00 -5.85
N LYS A 84 -8.06 5.06 -6.69
CA LYS A 84 -9.47 5.19 -6.30
C LYS A 84 -10.36 4.42 -7.27
N VAL A 85 -10.04 3.16 -7.51
CA VAL A 85 -10.72 2.34 -8.51
C VAL A 85 -11.54 1.25 -7.85
N LYS A 86 -12.66 0.89 -8.48
CA LYS A 86 -13.47 -0.28 -8.10
C LYS A 86 -13.05 -1.45 -8.98
N GLY A 87 -13.14 -2.67 -8.45
CA GLY A 87 -12.87 -3.90 -9.22
C GLY A 87 -11.39 -4.20 -9.48
N ILE A 88 -10.47 -3.47 -8.84
CA ILE A 88 -9.04 -3.78 -8.80
C ILE A 88 -8.59 -3.68 -7.34
N ASP A 89 -8.02 -4.76 -6.81
CA ASP A 89 -7.53 -4.79 -5.43
C ASP A 89 -6.02 -4.53 -5.41
N HIS A 90 -5.59 -3.65 -4.51
CA HIS A 90 -4.19 -3.22 -4.38
C HIS A 90 -3.61 -3.79 -3.10
N ARG A 91 -2.55 -4.59 -3.25
CA ARG A 91 -1.94 -5.35 -2.17
C ARG A 91 -0.46 -5.06 -2.06
N ASN A 92 0.12 -5.48 -0.93
CA ASN A 92 1.56 -5.44 -0.70
C ASN A 92 2.16 -4.04 -0.97
N VAL A 93 1.49 -2.99 -0.47
CA VAL A 93 1.90 -1.60 -0.69
C VAL A 93 3.21 -1.32 0.02
N ARG A 94 4.26 -0.94 -0.71
CA ARG A 94 5.59 -0.58 -0.19
C ARG A 94 5.97 0.85 -0.55
N VAL A 95 6.91 1.43 0.20
CA VAL A 95 7.47 2.74 -0.10
C VAL A 95 8.95 2.79 0.23
N ALA A 96 9.74 3.47 -0.59
CA ALA A 96 11.12 3.83 -0.30
C ALA A 96 11.44 5.23 -0.81
N ALA A 97 12.47 5.85 -0.21
CA ALA A 97 13.06 7.06 -0.76
C ALA A 97 13.62 6.80 -2.16
N ALA A 98 13.61 7.83 -2.99
CA ALA A 98 14.04 7.75 -4.38
C ALA A 98 15.08 8.84 -4.66
N GLY A 99 16.36 8.48 -4.57
CA GLY A 99 17.45 9.44 -4.72
C GLY A 99 17.56 10.41 -3.53
N SER A 100 17.99 11.64 -3.80
CA SER A 100 18.12 12.71 -2.80
C SER A 100 16.89 13.62 -2.78
N GLY A 101 16.58 14.19 -1.61
CA GLY A 101 15.49 15.16 -1.46
C GLY A 101 14.17 14.53 -1.01
N GLN A 102 13.08 14.87 -1.72
CA GLN A 102 11.69 14.59 -1.32
C GLN A 102 10.99 13.53 -2.17
N LEU A 103 11.72 12.88 -3.08
CA LEU A 103 11.13 11.87 -3.96
C LEU A 103 11.05 10.51 -3.26
N ALA A 104 9.97 9.79 -3.53
CA ALA A 104 9.73 8.44 -3.05
C ALA A 104 9.07 7.58 -4.13
N VAL A 105 9.39 6.30 -4.15
CA VAL A 105 8.68 5.31 -4.97
C VAL A 105 7.71 4.56 -4.08
N VAL A 106 6.44 4.54 -4.47
CA VAL A 106 5.41 3.69 -3.87
C VAL A 106 5.10 2.57 -4.84
N THR A 107 5.12 1.32 -4.36
CA THR A 107 4.77 0.14 -5.17
C THR A 107 3.57 -0.57 -4.61
N TRP A 108 2.84 -1.28 -5.46
CA TRP A 108 1.76 -2.18 -5.07
C TRP A 108 1.60 -3.31 -6.08
N GLU A 109 0.95 -4.38 -5.64
CA GLU A 109 0.55 -5.51 -6.47
C GLU A 109 -0.94 -5.39 -6.80
N GLU A 110 -1.31 -5.57 -8.06
CA GLU A 110 -2.72 -5.48 -8.49
C GLU A 110 -3.34 -6.85 -8.73
N LEU A 111 -4.52 -7.06 -8.16
CA LEU A 111 -5.41 -8.18 -8.47
C LEU A 111 -6.58 -7.68 -9.33
N THR A 112 -6.74 -8.26 -10.51
CA THR A 112 -7.92 -8.05 -11.36
C THR A 112 -9.00 -9.08 -11.05
N ASN A 113 -10.25 -8.70 -11.32
CA ASN A 113 -11.45 -9.48 -11.00
C ASN A 113 -11.46 -9.95 -9.53
N PRO A 114 -11.27 -9.03 -8.55
CA PRO A 114 -11.17 -9.43 -7.17
C PRO A 114 -12.54 -9.82 -6.61
N THR A 115 -12.58 -10.97 -5.94
CA THR A 115 -13.68 -11.33 -5.03
C THR A 115 -13.26 -10.93 -3.63
N CYS A 116 -13.92 -9.90 -3.08
CA CYS A 116 -13.60 -9.32 -1.79
C CYS A 116 -14.73 -9.56 -0.80
N GLU A 117 -14.44 -10.33 0.26
CA GLU A 117 -15.41 -10.53 1.33
C GLU A 117 -15.51 -9.29 2.23
N PRO A 118 -16.71 -8.98 2.77
CA PRO A 118 -16.87 -7.91 3.75
C PRO A 118 -16.08 -8.20 5.03
N VAL A 119 -16.03 -9.47 5.44
CA VAL A 119 -15.25 -10.01 6.56
C VAL A 119 -14.90 -11.48 6.25
N PRO A 120 -13.66 -11.97 6.43
CA PRO A 120 -12.43 -11.26 6.78
C PRO A 120 -11.75 -10.61 5.56
N LEU A 121 -10.89 -9.62 5.85
CA LEU A 121 -10.34 -8.56 4.99
C LEU A 121 -9.48 -8.99 3.77
N SER A 122 -9.58 -10.23 3.32
CA SER A 122 -8.89 -10.72 2.12
C SER A 122 -9.74 -10.53 0.87
N CYS A 123 -9.08 -10.20 -0.23
CA CYS A 123 -9.61 -10.38 -1.57
C CYS A 123 -8.82 -11.52 -2.23
N THR A 124 -9.49 -12.30 -3.06
CA THR A 124 -8.85 -13.23 -4.01
C THR A 124 -9.03 -12.67 -5.41
N GLY A 125 -8.12 -12.98 -6.34
CA GLY A 125 -8.20 -12.45 -7.70
C GLY A 125 -7.00 -12.88 -8.54
N THR A 126 -6.94 -12.39 -9.77
CA THR A 126 -5.84 -12.71 -10.69
C THR A 126 -4.72 -11.69 -10.57
N PHE A 127 -3.50 -12.12 -10.26
CA PHE A 127 -2.34 -11.23 -10.27
C PHE A 127 -2.12 -10.63 -11.67
N SER A 128 -2.18 -9.31 -11.75
CA SER A 128 -2.07 -8.56 -13.00
C SER A 128 -0.72 -7.88 -13.18
N GLY A 129 0.01 -7.64 -12.09
CA GLY A 129 1.37 -7.14 -12.10
C GLY A 129 1.71 -6.33 -10.85
N THR A 130 2.98 -5.95 -10.75
CA THR A 130 3.44 -4.96 -9.78
C THR A 130 3.53 -3.60 -10.45
N TYR A 131 3.07 -2.57 -9.76
CA TYR A 131 3.10 -1.19 -10.22
C TYR A 131 3.99 -0.35 -9.31
N ALA A 132 4.55 0.71 -9.89
CA ALA A 132 5.34 1.71 -9.18
C ALA A 132 4.86 3.11 -9.56
N GLN A 133 4.72 3.99 -8.56
CA GLN A 133 4.44 5.40 -8.73
C GLN A 133 5.53 6.22 -8.04
N LEU A 134 6.12 7.14 -8.78
CA LEU A 134 6.98 8.17 -8.20
C LEU A 134 6.11 9.25 -7.55
N VAL A 135 6.46 9.65 -6.33
CA VAL A 135 5.76 10.66 -5.54
C VAL A 135 6.78 11.71 -5.12
N ASP A 136 6.46 12.98 -5.36
CA ASP A 136 7.09 14.10 -4.65
C ASP A 136 6.37 14.27 -3.32
N ALA A 137 7.06 13.97 -2.22
CA ALA A 137 6.54 14.03 -0.86
C ALA A 137 6.64 15.43 -0.21
N THR A 138 6.90 16.47 -1.02
CA THR A 138 6.74 17.86 -0.58
C THR A 138 5.27 18.15 -0.24
N GLY A 139 5.03 18.92 0.81
CA GLY A 139 3.66 19.18 1.30
C GLY A 139 2.94 17.86 1.62
N THR A 140 1.71 17.70 1.12
CA THR A 140 0.85 16.50 1.30
C THR A 140 1.12 15.38 0.29
N GLY A 141 2.12 15.54 -0.58
CA GLY A 141 2.45 14.56 -1.61
C GLY A 141 1.70 14.76 -2.93
N SER A 142 2.43 14.65 -4.03
CA SER A 142 1.89 14.65 -5.41
C SER A 142 2.56 13.57 -6.25
N THR A 143 1.78 12.96 -7.14
CA THR A 143 2.29 11.99 -8.12
C THR A 143 3.16 12.69 -9.15
N VAL A 144 4.30 12.09 -9.49
CA VAL A 144 5.16 12.50 -10.59
C VAL A 144 4.93 11.53 -11.74
N GLY A 145 4.26 11.99 -12.80
CA GLY A 145 3.86 11.14 -13.93
C GLY A 145 2.82 10.08 -13.56
N ASN A 146 2.67 9.11 -14.45
CA ASN A 146 1.73 7.99 -14.31
C ASN A 146 2.39 6.77 -13.65
N PRO A 147 1.61 5.88 -13.01
CA PRO A 147 2.11 4.60 -12.54
C PRO A 147 2.70 3.77 -13.68
N VAL A 148 3.81 3.09 -13.41
CA VAL A 148 4.45 2.17 -14.35
C VAL A 148 4.14 0.73 -13.95
N ASN A 149 3.68 -0.09 -14.89
CA ASN A 149 3.54 -1.53 -14.70
C ASN A 149 4.91 -2.22 -14.90
N LEU A 150 5.45 -2.77 -13.82
CA LEU A 150 6.72 -3.52 -13.81
C LEU A 150 6.55 -4.96 -14.31
N GLY A 151 5.31 -5.41 -14.51
CA GLY A 151 4.94 -6.72 -15.03
C GLY A 151 4.67 -7.76 -13.96
N LYS A 152 4.29 -8.97 -14.41
CA LYS A 152 3.95 -10.12 -13.54
C LYS A 152 5.16 -10.89 -13.02
N GLY A 153 6.34 -10.66 -13.61
CA GLY A 153 7.60 -11.27 -13.19
C GLY A 153 8.31 -10.52 -12.05
N VAL A 154 7.73 -9.41 -11.60
CA VAL A 154 8.28 -8.55 -10.56
C VAL A 154 7.32 -8.58 -9.38
N THR A 155 7.83 -8.88 -8.20
CA THR A 155 7.12 -8.78 -6.91
C THR A 155 8.03 -8.08 -5.92
N VAL A 156 7.45 -7.49 -4.87
CA VAL A 156 8.22 -6.79 -3.84
C VAL A 156 8.18 -7.57 -2.54
N SER A 157 9.32 -8.15 -2.15
CA SER A 157 9.48 -8.84 -0.87
C SER A 157 10.44 -8.06 0.02
N GLY A 158 10.26 -8.12 1.33
CA GLY A 158 11.11 -7.38 2.27
C GLY A 158 11.13 -5.87 2.02
N ASP A 159 12.14 -5.18 2.51
CA ASP A 159 12.23 -3.72 2.43
C ASP A 159 12.82 -3.26 1.10
N MET A 160 12.35 -2.10 0.64
CA MET A 160 12.93 -1.40 -0.50
C MET A 160 14.00 -0.42 0.00
N VAL A 161 15.15 -0.39 -0.67
CA VAL A 161 16.30 0.45 -0.32
C VAL A 161 16.82 1.21 -1.53
N THR A 162 17.23 2.46 -1.31
CA THR A 162 17.88 3.27 -2.34
C THR A 162 19.36 2.92 -2.44
N ILE A 163 19.84 2.56 -3.64
CA ILE A 163 21.24 2.28 -3.94
C ILE A 163 21.67 3.15 -5.13
N GLY A 164 22.39 4.23 -4.86
CA GLY A 164 22.74 5.23 -5.87
C GLY A 164 21.49 5.91 -6.44
N THR A 165 21.30 5.83 -7.76
CA THR A 165 20.12 6.34 -8.48
C THR A 165 19.00 5.30 -8.63
N LYS A 166 19.11 4.16 -7.94
CA LYS A 166 18.17 3.05 -8.06
C LYS A 166 17.44 2.81 -6.75
N VAL A 167 16.22 2.31 -6.86
CA VAL A 167 15.50 1.72 -5.73
C VAL A 167 15.47 0.21 -5.95
N CYS A 168 15.99 -0.53 -4.98
CA CYS A 168 16.22 -1.95 -5.06
C CYS A 168 15.50 -2.70 -3.93
N TRP A 169 15.10 -3.93 -4.18
CA TRP A 169 14.49 -4.78 -3.15
C TRP A 169 14.77 -6.25 -3.44
N PRO A 170 14.74 -7.10 -2.42
CA PRO A 170 14.80 -8.53 -2.62
C PRO A 170 13.46 -9.07 -3.13
N PHE A 171 13.51 -10.10 -3.96
CA PHE A 171 12.32 -10.86 -4.32
C PHE A 171 12.67 -12.33 -4.53
N VAL A 172 11.67 -13.17 -4.31
CA VAL A 172 11.75 -14.59 -4.64
C VAL A 172 11.11 -14.78 -6.00
N LYS A 173 11.92 -15.21 -6.98
CA LYS A 173 11.40 -15.59 -8.29
C LYS A 173 10.65 -16.90 -8.15
N GLN A 174 9.33 -16.82 -8.20
CA GLN A 174 8.43 -17.96 -8.11
C GLN A 174 7.28 -17.80 -9.12
N THR A 175 6.78 -18.93 -9.61
CA THR A 175 5.56 -18.97 -10.41
C THR A 175 4.38 -18.98 -9.44
N TRP A 176 3.80 -17.80 -9.16
CA TRP A 176 2.64 -17.70 -8.28
C TRP A 176 1.39 -18.24 -8.99
N ASP A 177 0.78 -19.27 -8.41
CA ASP A 177 -0.59 -19.67 -8.72
C ASP A 177 -1.49 -19.28 -7.54
N MET A 178 -2.32 -18.25 -7.74
CA MET A 178 -3.34 -17.82 -6.77
C MET A 178 -4.75 -18.28 -7.16
N SER A 179 -4.87 -19.17 -8.16
CA SER A 179 -6.15 -19.70 -8.61
C SER A 179 -6.78 -20.71 -7.64
N ARG A 180 -6.03 -21.15 -6.64
CA ARG A 180 -6.49 -22.13 -5.64
C ARG A 180 -6.41 -21.56 -4.23
N GLY A 181 -7.55 -21.50 -3.55
CA GLY A 181 -7.61 -21.28 -2.10
C GLY A 181 -6.81 -22.37 -1.39
N GLN A 182 -6.08 -22.00 -0.33
CA GLN A 182 -5.03 -22.81 0.30
C GLN A 182 -5.46 -24.22 0.72
N VAL A 183 -5.32 -25.21 -0.17
CA VAL A 183 -5.37 -26.63 0.16
C VAL A 183 -4.39 -27.38 -0.73
N GLU A 184 -3.08 -27.22 -0.48
CA GLU A 184 -2.10 -28.29 -0.71
C GLU A 184 -0.79 -27.91 -0.01
N ARG A 185 -0.66 -28.36 1.23
CA ARG A 185 0.49 -28.11 2.10
C ARG A 185 1.65 -29.10 1.89
N ASN A 186 1.69 -29.80 0.76
CA ASN A 186 2.66 -30.88 0.50
C ASN A 186 3.15 -30.86 -0.94
N ARG A 187 4.04 -29.90 -1.28
CA ARG A 187 5.10 -30.05 -2.29
C ARG A 187 6.00 -28.81 -2.29
N CYS A 188 6.82 -28.66 -1.25
CA CYS A 188 8.12 -28.02 -1.44
C CYS A 188 8.97 -28.97 -2.30
N HIS A 189 8.72 -29.01 -3.61
CA HIS A 189 9.77 -29.45 -4.53
C HIS A 189 10.96 -28.51 -4.30
N GLN A 190 12.15 -29.08 -4.19
CA GLN A 190 13.41 -28.36 -4.03
C GLN A 190 13.78 -27.58 -5.30
N ASP A 191 12.89 -26.73 -5.79
CA ASP A 191 13.26 -25.67 -6.69
C ASP A 191 14.01 -24.66 -5.85
N VAL A 192 15.31 -24.54 -6.10
CA VAL A 192 16.21 -23.61 -5.40
C VAL A 192 15.56 -22.22 -5.38
N PHE A 193 15.02 -21.81 -4.23
CA PHE A 193 14.51 -20.46 -4.03
C PHE A 193 15.69 -19.49 -4.14
N ARG A 194 15.93 -18.97 -5.34
CA ARG A 194 16.94 -17.93 -5.54
C ARG A 194 16.32 -16.60 -5.13
N MET A 195 16.79 -16.07 -4.00
CA MET A 195 16.60 -14.68 -3.66
C MET A 195 17.35 -13.84 -4.70
N LEU A 196 16.61 -12.99 -5.40
CA LEU A 196 17.13 -12.08 -6.40
C LEU A 196 16.95 -10.64 -5.91
N VAL A 197 17.72 -9.72 -6.47
CA VAL A 197 17.54 -8.29 -6.26
C VAL A 197 17.00 -7.69 -7.54
N HIS A 198 15.86 -7.01 -7.45
CA HIS A 198 15.37 -6.16 -8.53
C HIS A 198 15.69 -4.70 -8.20
N CYS A 199 15.98 -3.90 -9.22
CA CYS A 199 16.22 -2.47 -9.07
C CYS A 199 15.53 -1.71 -10.20
N ILE A 200 14.84 -0.62 -9.87
CA ILE A 200 14.36 0.35 -10.84
C ILE A 200 15.24 1.59 -10.81
N VAL A 201 15.47 2.19 -11.98
CA VAL A 201 16.17 3.47 -12.09
C VAL A 201 15.16 4.59 -11.89
N VAL A 202 15.49 5.55 -11.02
CA VAL A 202 14.73 6.78 -10.86
C VAL A 202 15.44 7.84 -11.70
N VAL A 203 14.78 8.32 -12.76
CA VAL A 203 15.29 9.35 -13.68
C VAL A 203 14.43 10.60 -13.54
#